data_AF-A0A5N5SNS1-F1
#
_entry.id   AF-A0A5N5SNS1-F1
#
_cell.length_a   1.000
_cell.length_b   1.000
_cell.length_c   1.000
_cell.angle_alpha   90.00
_cell.angle_beta   90.00
_cell.angle_gamma   90.00
#
_symmetry.space_group_name_H-M   'P 1'
#
loop_
_entity.id
_entity.type
_entity.pdbx_description
1 polymer ?
#
loop_
_entity_poly.entity_id
_entity_poly.type
_entity_poly.pdbx_seq_one_letter_code
_entity_poly.pdbx_strand_id
1 'polypeptide(L)'
;MNNDCFQDHFDGITVMVMQWGQFIDHDLVFTPEATDNRCCEDFRTLTPTSSNCVPIDVRGDPFYSSLSTTVNCLPFVRSRVATCTNSRNRETINERTAYLDASMVYGSTVSIANNLRTFSGGKLKAGPGSETLTCTGSTPDICPWSFLPSGSGSGGNEFFAGDSRVRSSHHLLRFIHFLFGHSLIPNAFHLSNGNIIQLAETFNNHGVTLNTNSFPSHFLGGIIDQQAMPMDQMLVDAISNKLFAQSPFEFGSDLYARNIQRGRDHGIPGYVAWHNSCVDQDPSRTINSFNDLVGRMPNCVISAFQNLYATVHDIDLFPAGIAEFEVPGGLVGPTFACIIAEYFSDPQIWRPILVSREWGQVSSISATRLSSLICLFTNVDVIQPNVMLPHGG
;
A
#
# COMPACT_ATOMS: atom_id res chain seq x y z
N MET A 1 -0.68 26.93 -0.51
CA MET A 1 -1.59 26.49 0.58
C MET A 1 -1.07 27.10 1.88
N ASN A 2 -1.96 27.51 2.79
CA ASN A 2 -1.56 28.11 4.08
C ASN A 2 -0.83 27.07 4.94
N ASN A 3 0.20 27.52 5.67
CA ASN A 3 0.97 26.68 6.60
C ASN A 3 0.15 26.13 7.78
N ASP A 4 -1.10 26.55 7.95
CA ASP A 4 -2.00 26.12 9.03
C ASP A 4 -2.61 24.71 8.83
N CYS A 5 -2.23 24.01 7.75
CA CYS A 5 -2.68 22.65 7.46
C CYS A 5 -1.68 21.57 7.83
N PHE A 6 -0.43 21.93 8.13
CA PHE A 6 0.55 20.96 8.59
C PHE A 6 0.22 20.57 10.02
N GLN A 7 0.13 19.28 10.29
CA GLN A 7 0.13 18.78 11.65
C GLN A 7 1.59 18.64 12.08
N ASP A 8 1.93 19.17 13.26
CA ASP A 8 3.23 18.89 13.88
C ASP A 8 3.20 17.44 14.37
N HIS A 9 3.87 16.54 13.66
CA HIS A 9 3.78 15.10 13.91
C HIS A 9 4.90 14.57 14.78
N PHE A 10 4.67 13.36 15.30
CA PHE A 10 5.67 12.55 15.96
C PHE A 10 6.84 12.20 15.03
N ASP A 11 7.92 12.99 15.14
CA ASP A 11 9.24 12.75 14.55
C ASP A 11 9.90 11.50 15.19
N GLY A 12 9.49 10.30 14.80
CA GLY A 12 9.99 9.12 15.53
C GLY A 12 9.87 7.76 14.85
N ILE A 13 9.56 7.70 13.56
CA ILE A 13 9.54 6.42 12.83
C ILE A 13 10.35 6.46 11.55
N THR A 14 10.81 5.29 11.13
CA THR A 14 11.52 5.09 9.87
C THR A 14 10.54 4.70 8.76
N VAL A 15 10.98 4.79 7.52
CA VAL A 15 10.20 4.32 6.36
C VAL A 15 9.90 2.82 6.43
N MET A 16 10.63 2.04 7.25
CA MET A 16 10.33 0.64 7.49
C MET A 16 8.92 0.41 8.06
N VAL A 17 8.35 1.34 8.84
CA VAL A 17 6.97 1.20 9.35
C VAL A 17 5.97 1.15 8.19
N MET A 18 6.12 2.05 7.23
CA MET A 18 5.30 2.09 6.02
C MET A 18 5.48 0.80 5.21
N GLN A 19 6.73 0.39 4.96
CA GLN A 19 7.01 -0.80 4.15
C GLN A 19 6.48 -2.07 4.80
N TRP A 20 6.60 -2.20 6.13
CA TRP A 20 6.11 -3.36 6.87
C TRP A 20 4.59 -3.43 6.89
N GLY A 21 3.92 -2.29 7.11
CA GLY A 21 2.46 -2.26 7.09
C GLY A 21 1.88 -2.69 5.75
N GLN A 22 2.53 -2.31 4.65
CA GLN A 22 2.16 -2.83 3.34
C GLN A 22 2.47 -4.31 3.13
N PHE A 23 3.61 -4.80 3.63
CA PHE A 23 3.95 -6.22 3.55
C PHE A 23 2.87 -7.08 4.22
N ILE A 24 2.32 -6.61 5.35
CA ILE A 24 1.21 -7.23 6.08
C ILE A 24 -0.12 -7.08 5.33
N ASP A 25 -0.44 -5.91 4.78
CA ASP A 25 -1.64 -5.71 3.93
C ASP A 25 -1.67 -6.70 2.76
N HIS A 26 -0.50 -6.94 2.16
CA HIS A 26 -0.40 -7.83 1.01
C HIS A 26 -0.64 -9.30 1.35
N ASP A 27 -0.50 -9.69 2.61
CA ASP A 27 -0.85 -11.02 3.11
C ASP A 27 -2.37 -11.17 3.32
N LEU A 28 -3.02 -10.10 3.76
CA LEU A 28 -4.39 -10.17 4.26
C LEU A 28 -5.44 -9.89 3.20
N VAL A 29 -5.20 -8.93 2.31
CA VAL A 29 -6.25 -8.46 1.38
C VAL A 29 -5.73 -8.20 -0.02
N PHE A 30 -6.47 -8.69 -1.02
CA PHE A 30 -6.38 -8.26 -2.40
C PHE A 30 -7.77 -8.25 -3.03
N THR A 31 -8.26 -7.07 -3.42
CA THR A 31 -9.50 -6.93 -4.18
C THR A 31 -9.20 -6.68 -5.66
N PRO A 32 -9.42 -7.67 -6.54
CA PRO A 32 -9.14 -7.52 -7.97
C PRO A 32 -10.16 -6.61 -8.65
N GLU A 33 -9.80 -6.01 -9.78
CA GLU A 33 -10.71 -5.25 -10.64
C GLU A 33 -11.58 -6.18 -11.51
N ALA A 34 -12.71 -5.66 -12.01
CA ALA A 34 -13.60 -6.39 -12.90
C ALA A 34 -12.99 -6.64 -14.30
N THR A 35 -13.40 -7.73 -14.96
CA THR A 35 -12.92 -8.16 -16.29
C THR A 35 -13.64 -7.41 -17.42
N ASP A 36 -13.38 -6.12 -17.58
CA ASP A 36 -13.59 -5.26 -18.78
C ASP A 36 -13.09 -3.85 -18.38
N ASN A 37 -11.84 -3.56 -18.71
CA ASN A 37 -11.06 -2.48 -18.07
C ASN A 37 -10.93 -1.21 -18.92
N ARG A 38 -11.56 -1.16 -20.09
CA ARG A 38 -11.49 0.02 -20.96
C ARG A 38 -12.21 1.16 -20.29
N CYS A 39 -11.49 2.06 -19.64
CA CYS A 39 -12.11 3.18 -18.94
C CYS A 39 -11.23 4.41 -19.02
N CYS A 40 -11.73 5.47 -19.66
CA CYS A 40 -10.97 6.72 -19.86
C CYS A 40 -9.55 6.46 -20.44
N GLU A 41 -9.43 5.55 -21.42
CA GLU A 41 -8.12 5.14 -21.97
C GLU A 41 -7.40 6.27 -22.71
N ASP A 42 -8.17 7.24 -23.23
CA ASP A 42 -7.68 8.44 -23.91
C ASP A 42 -7.48 9.64 -22.97
N PHE A 43 -7.69 9.46 -21.66
CA PHE A 43 -7.68 10.50 -20.62
C PHE A 43 -8.69 11.64 -20.84
N ARG A 44 -9.65 11.48 -21.75
CA ARG A 44 -10.57 12.56 -22.17
C ARG A 44 -12.03 12.16 -22.10
N THR A 45 -12.34 10.90 -22.39
CA THR A 45 -13.70 10.38 -22.50
C THR A 45 -14.23 9.94 -21.14
N LEU A 46 -15.13 10.76 -20.59
CA LEU A 46 -15.83 10.49 -19.33
C LEU A 46 -17.00 9.49 -19.48
N THR A 47 -17.49 9.29 -20.71
CA THR A 47 -18.63 8.41 -20.95
C THR A 47 -18.28 6.97 -20.57
N PRO A 48 -19.00 6.34 -19.63
CA PRO A 48 -18.75 4.96 -19.24
C PRO A 48 -18.93 4.02 -20.44
N THR A 49 -17.89 3.24 -20.72
CA THR A 49 -17.88 2.19 -21.75
C THR A 49 -18.59 0.91 -21.29
N SER A 50 -18.69 0.72 -19.97
CA SER A 50 -19.33 -0.42 -19.31
C SER A 50 -19.85 -0.01 -17.92
N SER A 51 -20.67 -0.85 -17.29
CA SER A 51 -21.14 -0.65 -15.92
C SER A 51 -20.03 -0.73 -14.86
N ASN A 52 -18.85 -1.22 -15.23
CA ASN A 52 -17.67 -1.29 -14.37
C ASN A 52 -16.70 -0.12 -14.60
N CYS A 53 -16.88 0.69 -15.64
CA CYS A 53 -16.09 1.90 -15.85
C CYS A 53 -16.71 3.08 -15.09
N VAL A 54 -16.00 3.61 -14.11
CA VAL A 54 -16.43 4.79 -13.35
C VAL A 54 -15.24 5.75 -13.25
N PRO A 55 -14.92 6.47 -14.34
CA PRO A 55 -13.72 7.28 -14.42
C PRO A 55 -13.76 8.42 -13.39
N ILE A 56 -12.60 8.81 -12.90
CA ILE A 56 -12.46 9.95 -11.97
C ILE A 56 -12.41 11.22 -12.83
N ASP A 57 -13.35 12.13 -12.64
CA ASP A 57 -13.39 13.42 -13.34
C ASP A 57 -12.38 14.39 -12.72
N VAL A 58 -11.45 14.89 -13.53
CA VAL A 58 -10.39 15.83 -13.11
C VAL A 58 -10.48 17.17 -13.87
N ARG A 59 -11.60 17.45 -14.53
CA ARG A 59 -11.79 18.74 -15.21
C ARG A 59 -11.74 19.88 -14.19
N GLY A 60 -10.93 20.90 -14.48
CA GLY A 60 -10.74 22.06 -13.60
C GLY A 60 -9.72 21.83 -12.48
N ASP A 61 -9.10 20.65 -12.41
CA ASP A 61 -7.98 20.42 -11.51
C ASP A 61 -6.76 21.26 -11.92
N PRO A 62 -6.11 22.00 -11.01
CA PRO A 62 -4.98 22.87 -11.33
C PRO A 62 -3.78 22.15 -11.95
N PHE A 63 -3.46 20.93 -11.50
CA PHE A 63 -2.34 20.16 -12.01
C PHE A 63 -2.67 19.67 -13.43
N TYR A 64 -3.76 18.93 -13.59
CA TYR A 64 -4.13 18.34 -14.89
C TYR A 64 -4.45 19.40 -15.95
N SER A 65 -4.98 20.57 -15.55
CA SER A 65 -5.25 21.69 -16.47
C SER A 65 -3.99 22.43 -16.93
N SER A 66 -2.86 22.28 -16.21
CA SER A 66 -1.58 22.93 -16.56
C SER A 66 -0.75 22.13 -17.57
N LEU A 67 -1.09 20.87 -17.81
CA LEU A 67 -0.37 19.98 -18.70
C LEU A 67 -0.55 20.37 -20.16
N SER A 68 0.46 20.06 -20.98
CA SER A 68 0.41 20.28 -22.44
C SER A 68 -0.65 19.43 -23.15
N THR A 69 -1.02 18.30 -22.54
CA THR A 69 -2.05 17.39 -23.04
C THR A 69 -3.33 17.58 -22.24
N THR A 70 -4.48 17.64 -22.93
CA THR A 70 -5.79 17.66 -22.28
C THR A 70 -6.05 16.36 -21.52
N VAL A 71 -6.23 16.48 -20.21
CA VAL A 71 -6.64 15.41 -19.29
C VAL A 71 -7.95 15.82 -18.62
N ASN A 72 -9.02 15.10 -18.90
CA ASN A 72 -10.34 15.31 -18.29
C ASN A 72 -10.70 14.23 -17.28
N CYS A 73 -10.07 13.05 -17.37
CA CYS A 73 -10.37 11.96 -16.47
C CYS A 73 -9.18 11.03 -16.20
N LEU A 74 -9.27 10.28 -15.10
CA LEU A 74 -8.37 9.18 -14.78
C LEU A 74 -9.11 7.83 -14.91
N PRO A 75 -8.47 6.80 -15.51
CA PRO A 75 -9.03 5.45 -15.59
C PRO A 75 -9.38 4.88 -14.22
N PHE A 76 -10.62 4.46 -14.01
CA PHE A 76 -10.99 3.75 -12.78
C PHE A 76 -12.02 2.65 -13.08
N VAL A 77 -11.65 1.42 -12.72
CA VAL A 77 -12.48 0.23 -12.93
C VAL A 77 -12.95 -0.28 -11.58
N ARG A 78 -14.24 -0.59 -11.49
CA ARG A 78 -14.86 -1.13 -10.27
C ARG A 78 -14.25 -2.47 -9.87
N SER A 79 -14.32 -2.75 -8.58
CA SER A 79 -13.83 -4.00 -7.97
C SER A 79 -14.67 -5.18 -8.41
N ARG A 80 -14.05 -6.36 -8.53
CA ARG A 80 -14.77 -7.57 -8.89
C ARG A 80 -15.75 -7.95 -7.78
N VAL A 81 -16.97 -8.28 -8.20
CA VAL A 81 -18.05 -8.68 -7.30
C VAL A 81 -17.86 -10.14 -6.88
N ALA A 82 -18.08 -10.42 -5.60
CA ALA A 82 -18.19 -11.79 -5.11
C ALA A 82 -19.48 -12.42 -5.63
N THR A 83 -19.39 -13.58 -6.29
CA THR A 83 -20.54 -14.35 -6.74
C THR A 83 -21.01 -15.30 -5.63
N CYS A 84 -22.27 -15.75 -5.70
CA CYS A 84 -22.86 -16.69 -4.74
C CYS A 84 -22.93 -16.16 -3.29
N THR A 85 -23.11 -14.86 -3.11
CA THR A 85 -23.40 -14.29 -1.80
C THR A 85 -24.92 -14.39 -1.52
N ASN A 86 -25.29 -14.61 -0.26
CA ASN A 86 -26.68 -14.46 0.19
C ASN A 86 -27.05 -12.99 0.45
N SER A 87 -26.22 -12.05 -0.02
CA SER A 87 -26.41 -10.61 0.16
C SER A 87 -27.23 -10.05 -0.99
N ARG A 88 -28.16 -9.14 -0.68
CA ARG A 88 -28.84 -8.32 -1.70
C ARG A 88 -27.95 -7.17 -2.17
N ASN A 89 -26.91 -6.84 -1.40
CA ASN A 89 -25.95 -5.79 -1.72
C ASN A 89 -24.78 -6.38 -2.51
N ARG A 90 -24.11 -5.50 -3.26
CA ARG A 90 -22.88 -5.84 -3.98
C ARG A 90 -21.78 -6.04 -2.95
N GLU A 91 -21.24 -7.26 -2.88
CA GLU A 91 -20.05 -7.59 -2.07
C GLU A 91 -18.83 -7.75 -2.97
N THR A 92 -17.64 -7.43 -2.46
CA THR A 92 -16.37 -7.62 -3.18
C THR A 92 -15.65 -8.88 -2.73
N ILE A 93 -14.84 -9.46 -3.61
CA ILE A 93 -14.03 -10.64 -3.29
C ILE A 93 -12.65 -10.24 -2.75
N ASN A 94 -12.19 -10.96 -1.73
CA ASN A 94 -10.79 -10.99 -1.32
C ASN A 94 -10.12 -12.25 -1.92
N GLU A 95 -9.07 -12.09 -2.72
CA GLU A 95 -8.29 -13.21 -3.27
C GLU A 95 -7.07 -13.59 -2.41
N ARG A 96 -6.97 -13.08 -1.18
CA ARG A 96 -6.00 -13.52 -0.18
C ARG A 96 -6.63 -14.41 0.87
N THR A 97 -5.78 -15.16 1.55
CA THR A 97 -6.17 -15.86 2.78
C THR A 97 -6.54 -14.81 3.82
N ALA A 98 -7.52 -15.12 4.67
CA ALA A 98 -7.95 -14.19 5.74
C ALA A 98 -7.00 -14.22 6.95
N TYR A 99 -5.84 -14.85 6.82
CA TYR A 99 -4.92 -15.14 7.91
C TYR A 99 -3.59 -14.42 7.70
N LEU A 100 -2.89 -14.17 8.78
CA LEU A 100 -1.47 -13.81 8.71
C LEU A 100 -0.65 -15.11 8.56
N ASP A 101 -0.47 -15.57 7.33
CA ASP A 101 0.11 -16.88 7.00
C ASP A 101 1.22 -16.83 5.94
N ALA A 102 1.73 -15.63 5.65
CA ALA A 102 2.75 -15.38 4.66
C ALA A 102 2.34 -15.77 3.22
N SER A 103 1.05 -15.67 2.88
CA SER A 103 0.52 -15.89 1.55
C SER A 103 1.09 -14.93 0.50
N MET A 104 1.56 -13.74 0.88
CA MET A 104 2.32 -12.86 -0.01
C MET A 104 3.64 -13.48 -0.47
N VAL A 105 4.22 -14.40 0.31
CA VAL A 105 5.41 -15.18 -0.04
C VAL A 105 5.03 -16.49 -0.72
N TYR A 106 4.10 -17.25 -0.16
CA TYR A 106 3.81 -18.63 -0.56
C TYR A 106 2.64 -18.79 -1.55
N GLY A 107 1.83 -17.75 -1.73
CA GLY A 107 0.65 -17.73 -2.58
C GLY A 107 -0.61 -18.23 -1.89
N SER A 108 -1.76 -17.67 -2.28
CA SER A 108 -3.08 -18.04 -1.73
C SER A 108 -3.78 -19.18 -2.49
N THR A 109 -3.10 -19.82 -3.46
CA THR A 109 -3.63 -20.97 -4.20
C THR A 109 -2.58 -22.07 -4.34
N VAL A 110 -3.02 -23.33 -4.39
CA VAL A 110 -2.13 -24.49 -4.59
C VAL A 110 -1.32 -24.37 -5.89
N SER A 111 -1.92 -23.80 -6.94
CA SER A 111 -1.24 -23.60 -8.22
C SER A 111 -0.07 -22.62 -8.08
N ILE A 112 -0.28 -21.45 -7.46
CA ILE A 112 0.77 -20.46 -7.22
C ILE A 112 1.86 -21.05 -6.32
N ALA A 113 1.47 -21.68 -5.20
CA ALA A 113 2.41 -22.29 -4.26
C ALA A 113 3.28 -23.37 -4.93
N ASN A 114 2.70 -24.21 -5.77
CA ASN A 114 3.46 -25.21 -6.53
C ASN A 114 4.39 -24.58 -7.55
N ASN A 115 3.96 -23.50 -8.21
CA ASN A 115 4.79 -22.78 -9.17
C ASN A 115 5.99 -22.09 -8.51
N LEU A 116 5.89 -21.70 -7.24
CA LEU A 116 6.97 -21.09 -6.46
C LEU A 116 7.97 -22.09 -5.89
N ARG A 117 7.66 -23.40 -5.85
CA ARG A 117 8.51 -24.41 -5.20
C ARG A 117 9.41 -25.12 -6.18
N THR A 118 10.65 -25.39 -5.77
CA THR A 118 11.57 -26.27 -6.52
C THR A 118 11.19 -27.74 -6.40
N PHE A 119 10.43 -28.11 -5.37
CA PHE A 119 10.19 -29.49 -4.93
C PHE A 119 11.47 -30.27 -4.59
N SER A 120 12.59 -29.56 -4.37
CA SER A 120 13.88 -30.12 -3.99
C SER A 120 14.40 -29.45 -2.72
N GLY A 121 14.76 -30.24 -1.71
CA GLY A 121 15.29 -29.73 -0.44
C GLY A 121 14.38 -28.74 0.32
N GLY A 122 13.08 -28.73 0.02
CA GLY A 122 12.11 -27.81 0.64
C GLY A 122 12.22 -26.34 0.19
N LYS A 123 12.94 -26.05 -0.91
CA LYS A 123 13.26 -24.67 -1.31
C LYS A 123 12.23 -24.04 -2.24
N LEU A 124 12.10 -22.71 -2.15
CA LEU A 124 11.45 -21.89 -3.18
C LEU A 124 12.39 -21.69 -4.38
N LYS A 125 11.80 -21.43 -5.54
CA LYS A 125 12.50 -21.03 -6.76
C LYS A 125 13.07 -19.62 -6.60
N ALA A 126 14.05 -19.32 -7.43
CA ALA A 126 14.95 -18.19 -7.25
C ALA A 126 15.51 -17.71 -8.60
N GLY A 127 15.70 -16.39 -8.77
CA GLY A 127 16.27 -15.76 -9.97
C GLY A 127 17.77 -15.42 -9.84
N PRO A 128 18.46 -15.04 -10.94
CA PRO A 128 19.89 -14.69 -10.91
C PRO A 128 20.14 -13.26 -10.38
N GLY A 129 21.14 -13.13 -9.49
CA GLY A 129 21.68 -11.85 -8.99
C GLY A 129 21.93 -11.91 -7.49
N SER A 130 23.19 -11.98 -7.07
CA SER A 130 23.58 -11.84 -5.65
C SER A 130 23.10 -10.47 -5.14
N GLU A 131 22.45 -10.39 -3.97
CA GLU A 131 23.03 -10.76 -2.67
C GLU A 131 22.42 -11.95 -1.89
N THR A 132 21.56 -12.75 -2.50
CA THR A 132 21.70 -14.22 -2.52
C THR A 132 20.78 -14.74 -3.61
N LEU A 133 21.23 -15.77 -4.32
CA LEU A 133 20.71 -16.39 -5.56
C LEU A 133 21.62 -16.16 -6.78
N THR A 134 22.67 -16.97 -6.86
CA THR A 134 23.59 -17.07 -8.00
C THR A 134 23.24 -18.28 -8.87
N CYS A 135 22.99 -18.06 -10.16
CA CYS A 135 22.97 -19.13 -11.18
C CYS A 135 24.31 -19.15 -11.91
N THR A 136 25.16 -20.11 -11.58
CA THR A 136 26.28 -20.52 -12.44
C THR A 136 26.13 -22.01 -12.71
N GLY A 137 25.62 -22.37 -13.87
CA GLY A 137 25.56 -23.76 -14.33
C GLY A 137 24.22 -24.14 -14.97
N SER A 138 24.31 -24.86 -16.07
CA SER A 138 23.20 -25.36 -16.87
C SER A 138 22.67 -26.70 -16.34
N THR A 139 21.71 -26.68 -15.41
CA THR A 139 20.93 -27.87 -15.02
C THR A 139 19.43 -27.56 -14.99
N PRO A 140 18.54 -28.56 -15.14
CA PRO A 140 17.09 -28.33 -15.25
C PRO A 140 16.41 -27.83 -13.96
N ASP A 141 17.10 -27.89 -12.82
CA ASP A 141 16.67 -27.27 -11.55
C ASP A 141 17.10 -25.79 -11.43
N ILE A 142 17.70 -25.23 -12.50
CA ILE A 142 18.17 -23.86 -12.63
C ILE A 142 17.36 -23.21 -13.76
N CYS A 143 16.77 -22.04 -13.45
CA CYS A 143 15.92 -21.20 -14.30
C CYS A 143 15.72 -21.70 -15.74
N PRO A 144 14.63 -22.46 -16.02
CA PRO A 144 14.20 -22.60 -17.39
C PRO A 144 13.90 -21.18 -17.92
N TRP A 145 14.15 -20.97 -19.21
CA TRP A 145 13.93 -19.75 -19.98
C TRP A 145 12.50 -19.16 -19.91
N SER A 146 11.66 -19.66 -19.01
CA SER A 146 10.32 -19.20 -18.66
C SER A 146 10.29 -18.33 -17.40
N PHE A 147 11.42 -18.07 -16.73
CA PHE A 147 11.56 -17.03 -15.69
C PHE A 147 12.14 -15.70 -16.21
N LEU A 148 12.52 -15.65 -17.49
CA LEU A 148 12.74 -14.42 -18.27
C LEU A 148 11.85 -14.55 -19.52
N PRO A 149 11.17 -13.50 -20.00
CA PRO A 149 10.15 -13.67 -21.04
C PRO A 149 10.78 -14.13 -22.36
N SER A 150 10.35 -15.28 -22.88
CA SER A 150 10.58 -15.67 -24.27
C SER A 150 9.54 -15.03 -25.17
N GLY A 151 9.94 -13.94 -25.84
CA GLY A 151 9.56 -13.58 -27.20
C GLY A 151 8.07 -13.36 -27.52
N SER A 152 7.60 -12.12 -27.41
CA SER A 152 7.12 -11.31 -28.55
C SER A 152 6.59 -9.96 -28.05
N GLY A 153 7.44 -8.92 -28.11
CA GLY A 153 7.08 -7.53 -27.76
C GLY A 153 7.20 -7.22 -26.26
N SER A 154 8.01 -6.22 -25.92
CA SER A 154 8.34 -5.71 -24.56
C SER A 154 9.02 -6.69 -23.59
N GLY A 155 10.36 -6.67 -23.57
CA GLY A 155 11.15 -7.34 -22.54
C GLY A 155 11.08 -6.60 -21.20
N GLY A 156 10.87 -7.36 -20.10
CA GLY A 156 10.88 -6.85 -18.74
C GLY A 156 11.27 -7.93 -17.74
N ASN A 157 12.12 -7.57 -16.77
CA ASN A 157 12.56 -8.41 -15.65
C ASN A 157 11.51 -8.35 -14.52
N GLU A 158 10.43 -9.13 -14.59
CA GLU A 158 9.39 -9.15 -13.55
C GLU A 158 9.71 -10.18 -12.43
N PHE A 159 9.52 -9.81 -11.17
CA PHE A 159 9.61 -10.73 -10.04
C PHE A 159 8.33 -11.55 -9.86
N PHE A 160 8.47 -12.83 -9.50
CA PHE A 160 7.35 -13.72 -9.21
C PHE A 160 7.34 -14.09 -7.71
N ALA A 161 6.18 -13.92 -7.06
CA ALA A 161 5.97 -14.18 -5.63
C ALA A 161 4.55 -14.72 -5.39
N GLY A 162 4.21 -14.99 -4.14
CA GLY A 162 2.85 -15.38 -3.74
C GLY A 162 1.80 -14.32 -4.05
N ASP A 163 2.18 -13.05 -3.94
CA ASP A 163 1.36 -11.90 -4.30
C ASP A 163 1.75 -11.32 -5.68
N SER A 164 0.73 -11.07 -6.52
CA SER A 164 0.93 -10.57 -7.88
C SER A 164 1.35 -9.10 -7.96
N ARG A 165 1.13 -8.30 -6.91
CA ARG A 165 1.49 -6.87 -6.82
C ARG A 165 3.00 -6.64 -6.75
N VAL A 166 3.78 -7.67 -6.42
CA VAL A 166 5.25 -7.66 -6.55
C VAL A 166 5.69 -7.37 -8.00
N ARG A 167 4.86 -7.67 -9.00
CA ARG A 167 5.15 -7.36 -10.41
C ARG A 167 4.96 -5.89 -10.76
N SER A 168 3.96 -5.23 -10.18
CA SER A 168 3.52 -3.89 -10.59
C SER A 168 4.25 -2.74 -9.88
N SER A 169 5.02 -3.03 -8.84
CA SER A 169 5.72 -2.03 -8.05
C SER A 169 6.99 -2.63 -7.48
N HIS A 170 8.07 -1.85 -7.35
CA HIS A 170 9.04 -2.10 -6.28
C HIS A 170 8.25 -2.07 -4.99
N HIS A 171 7.92 -3.23 -4.42
CA HIS A 171 7.30 -3.54 -3.11
C HIS A 171 6.27 -2.57 -2.49
N LEU A 172 5.80 -1.52 -3.18
CA LEU A 172 5.39 -0.28 -2.53
C LEU A 172 3.96 0.17 -2.72
N LEU A 173 3.14 -0.33 -3.67
CA LEU A 173 1.73 0.12 -3.78
C LEU A 173 0.78 -0.88 -4.45
N ARG A 174 -0.28 -1.33 -3.73
CA ARG A 174 -1.69 -1.46 -4.19
C ARG A 174 -2.71 -1.87 -3.07
N PHE A 175 -3.44 -0.86 -2.60
CA PHE A 175 -4.89 -0.69 -2.26
C PHE A 175 -5.66 -1.40 -1.09
N ILE A 176 -6.29 -0.49 -0.30
CA ILE A 176 -7.47 -0.50 0.61
C ILE A 176 -7.27 -0.80 2.10
N HIS A 177 -6.42 -1.71 2.56
CA HIS A 177 -6.33 -1.96 4.01
C HIS A 177 -5.21 -1.16 4.71
N PHE A 178 -4.15 -0.79 3.98
CA PHE A 178 -3.09 0.12 4.46
C PHE A 178 -3.15 1.51 3.80
N LEU A 179 -4.32 2.14 3.85
CA LEU A 179 -4.57 3.43 3.21
C LEU A 179 -3.82 4.59 3.88
N PHE A 180 -3.68 4.54 5.20
CA PHE A 180 -3.04 5.59 5.98
C PHE A 180 -1.52 5.61 5.74
N GLY A 181 -0.87 4.45 5.60
CA GLY A 181 0.57 4.42 5.35
C GLY A 181 1.00 5.02 4.01
N HIS A 182 0.08 5.33 3.10
CA HIS A 182 0.40 6.06 1.87
C HIS A 182 0.86 7.50 2.11
N SER A 183 0.45 8.16 3.20
CA SER A 183 0.98 9.49 3.54
C SER A 183 2.41 9.41 4.07
N LEU A 184 2.81 8.26 4.65
CA LEU A 184 4.15 8.02 5.21
C LEU A 184 5.25 7.85 4.15
N ILE A 185 4.88 7.86 2.86
CA ILE A 185 5.78 7.55 1.75
C ILE A 185 6.59 8.78 1.34
N PRO A 186 7.94 8.72 1.33
CA PRO A 186 8.77 9.82 0.84
C PRO A 186 8.74 9.92 -0.68
N ASN A 187 8.99 11.12 -1.22
CA ASN A 187 9.02 11.35 -2.67
C ASN A 187 10.28 10.73 -3.33
N ALA A 188 11.33 10.49 -2.54
CA ALA A 188 12.58 9.88 -2.97
C ALA A 188 13.14 8.98 -1.86
N PHE A 189 13.83 7.91 -2.26
CA PHE A 189 14.54 7.02 -1.37
C PHE A 189 16.01 7.39 -1.32
N HIS A 190 16.51 7.62 -0.10
CA HIS A 190 17.94 7.80 0.16
C HIS A 190 18.54 6.42 0.45
N LEU A 191 19.33 5.90 -0.48
CA LEU A 191 19.98 4.60 -0.37
C LEU A 191 21.20 4.70 0.56
N SER A 192 21.57 3.59 1.22
CA SER A 192 22.74 3.57 2.11
C SER A 192 24.08 3.80 1.40
N ASN A 193 24.13 3.65 0.07
CA ASN A 193 25.32 3.96 -0.74
C ASN A 193 25.38 5.42 -1.21
N GLY A 194 24.47 6.28 -0.74
CA GLY A 194 24.41 7.70 -1.07
C GLY A 194 23.64 8.04 -2.34
N ASN A 195 23.17 7.04 -3.10
CA ASN A 195 22.32 7.29 -4.26
C ASN A 195 20.90 7.68 -3.84
N ILE A 196 20.24 8.49 -4.67
CA ILE A 196 18.86 8.92 -4.45
C ILE A 196 18.04 8.44 -5.64
N ILE A 197 16.92 7.77 -5.35
CA ILE A 197 15.99 7.28 -6.38
C ILE A 197 14.63 7.93 -6.17
N GLN A 198 14.09 8.55 -7.21
CA GLN A 198 12.75 9.14 -7.16
C GLN A 198 11.69 8.04 -7.13
N LEU A 199 10.71 8.15 -6.23
CA LEU A 199 9.64 7.15 -6.09
C LEU A 199 8.91 6.93 -7.43
N ALA A 200 8.63 8.00 -8.17
CA ALA A 200 7.93 7.92 -9.46
C ALA A 200 8.66 7.04 -10.51
N GLU A 201 9.98 6.90 -10.41
CA GLU A 201 10.80 6.10 -11.34
C GLU A 201 10.82 4.60 -10.98
N THR A 202 10.34 4.24 -9.79
CA THR A 202 10.35 2.85 -9.26
C THR A 202 9.13 2.03 -9.67
N PHE A 203 8.06 2.70 -10.10
CA PHE A 203 6.79 2.07 -10.44
C PHE A 203 6.92 1.20 -11.71
N ASN A 204 6.53 -0.08 -11.61
CA ASN A 204 6.72 -1.09 -12.66
C ASN A 204 8.18 -1.21 -13.19
N ASN A 205 9.18 -0.74 -12.46
CA ASN A 205 10.56 -0.67 -12.93
C ASN A 205 11.49 -1.40 -11.96
N HIS A 206 11.70 -2.70 -12.18
CA HIS A 206 12.61 -3.50 -11.34
C HIS A 206 14.10 -3.21 -11.61
N GLY A 207 14.42 -2.56 -12.75
CA GLY A 207 15.80 -2.21 -13.12
C GLY A 207 16.44 -1.15 -12.21
N VAL A 208 15.64 -0.32 -11.54
CA VAL A 208 16.15 0.63 -10.53
C VAL A 208 16.50 -0.04 -9.20
N THR A 209 16.13 -1.31 -9.00
CA THR A 209 16.45 -2.08 -7.79
C THR A 209 17.60 -3.07 -8.00
N LEU A 210 17.87 -3.43 -9.25
CA LEU A 210 18.91 -4.38 -9.65
C LEU A 210 19.78 -3.79 -10.76
N ASN A 211 20.63 -2.84 -10.40
CA ASN A 211 21.66 -2.32 -11.30
C ASN A 211 23.02 -2.21 -10.60
N THR A 212 24.06 -1.81 -11.32
CA THR A 212 25.42 -1.72 -10.78
C THR A 212 25.55 -0.79 -9.56
N ASN A 213 24.58 0.12 -9.38
CA ASN A 213 24.61 1.19 -8.39
C ASN A 213 23.49 1.06 -7.34
N SER A 214 22.66 0.01 -7.38
CA SER A 214 21.55 -0.19 -6.43
C SER A 214 21.19 -1.67 -6.33
N PHE A 215 21.03 -2.11 -5.08
CA PHE A 215 20.71 -3.49 -4.69
C PHE A 215 19.68 -3.45 -3.56
N PRO A 216 18.95 -4.55 -3.30
CA PRO A 216 17.97 -4.61 -2.20
C PRO A 216 18.54 -4.19 -0.83
N SER A 217 19.80 -4.52 -0.53
CA SER A 217 20.48 -4.09 0.71
C SER A 217 20.66 -2.58 0.80
N HIS A 218 20.92 -1.89 -0.30
CA HIS A 218 21.01 -0.43 -0.34
C HIS A 218 19.66 0.23 -0.04
N PHE A 219 18.56 -0.33 -0.55
CA PHE A 219 17.20 0.11 -0.23
C PHE A 219 16.87 -0.17 1.23
N LEU A 220 17.12 -1.40 1.70
CA LEU A 220 16.87 -1.78 3.08
C LEU A 220 17.66 -0.91 4.06
N GLY A 221 18.94 -0.67 3.82
CA GLY A 221 19.77 0.24 4.60
C GLY A 221 19.27 1.68 4.60
N GLY A 222 18.69 2.13 3.49
CA GLY A 222 18.07 3.46 3.38
C GLY A 222 16.77 3.58 4.17
N ILE A 223 15.83 2.64 3.98
CA ILE A 223 14.49 2.72 4.59
C ILE A 223 14.50 2.49 6.11
N ILE A 224 15.51 1.80 6.63
CA ILE A 224 15.68 1.66 8.09
C ILE A 224 16.25 2.92 8.71
N ASP A 225 16.98 3.77 7.99
CA ASP A 225 17.64 4.94 8.57
C ASP A 225 16.83 6.23 8.34
N GLN A 226 16.22 6.36 7.16
CA GLN A 226 15.46 7.54 6.79
C GLN A 226 14.11 7.62 7.53
N GLN A 227 13.75 8.83 7.94
CA GLN A 227 12.45 9.12 8.55
C GLN A 227 11.31 8.98 7.54
N ALA A 228 10.17 8.48 8.02
CA ALA A 228 8.95 8.47 7.21
C ALA A 228 8.38 9.89 7.06
N MET A 229 7.55 10.08 6.03
CA MET A 229 6.73 11.29 5.93
C MET A 229 5.66 11.30 7.03
N PRO A 230 5.15 12.47 7.41
CA PRO A 230 4.05 12.59 8.37
C PRO A 230 2.77 11.85 8.00
N MET A 231 1.95 11.54 9.01
CA MET A 231 0.62 10.95 8.81
C MET A 231 -0.44 12.04 8.65
N ASP A 232 -0.51 12.67 7.47
CA ASP A 232 -1.48 13.74 7.21
C ASP A 232 -2.17 13.60 5.84
N GLN A 233 -3.00 14.60 5.53
CA GLN A 233 -3.67 14.76 4.24
C GLN A 233 -2.75 15.19 3.10
N MET A 234 -1.45 15.38 3.36
CA MET A 234 -0.47 15.79 2.35
C MET A 234 0.21 14.54 1.80
N LEU A 235 0.19 14.39 0.48
CA LEU A 235 0.89 13.31 -0.19
C LEU A 235 1.92 13.87 -1.15
N VAL A 236 2.95 13.08 -1.36
CA VAL A 236 4.02 13.41 -2.29
C VAL A 236 3.52 13.34 -3.74
N ASP A 237 4.05 14.22 -4.58
CA ASP A 237 3.66 14.34 -5.99
C ASP A 237 3.75 13.01 -6.77
N ALA A 238 4.73 12.16 -6.40
CA ALA A 238 4.91 10.85 -6.99
C ALA A 238 3.67 9.94 -6.89
N ILE A 239 2.83 10.08 -5.86
CA ILE A 239 1.63 9.24 -5.65
C ILE A 239 0.30 9.98 -5.90
N SER A 240 0.28 11.31 -5.76
CA SER A 240 -0.92 12.11 -6.06
C SER A 240 -1.06 12.42 -7.55
N ASN A 241 0.04 12.60 -8.29
CA ASN A 241 -0.01 13.05 -9.68
C ASN A 241 0.70 12.12 -10.67
N LYS A 242 1.68 11.34 -10.20
CA LYS A 242 2.58 10.53 -11.04
C LYS A 242 2.50 9.03 -10.76
N LEU A 243 1.42 8.56 -10.13
CA LEU A 243 1.29 7.15 -9.79
C LEU A 243 1.30 6.30 -11.07
N PHE A 244 2.29 5.40 -11.20
CA PHE A 244 2.53 4.61 -12.41
C PHE A 244 2.66 5.44 -13.70
N ALA A 245 3.11 6.70 -13.62
CA ALA A 245 3.41 7.50 -14.79
C ALA A 245 4.43 6.78 -15.67
N GLN A 246 4.20 6.76 -16.98
CA GLN A 246 5.11 6.16 -17.94
C GLN A 246 5.38 7.15 -19.07
N SER A 247 6.63 7.16 -19.54
CA SER A 247 7.00 7.94 -20.72
C SER A 247 6.09 7.57 -21.91
N PRO A 248 5.58 8.56 -22.67
CA PRO A 248 5.96 9.97 -22.68
C PRO A 248 5.11 10.88 -21.77
N PHE A 249 4.23 10.35 -20.94
CA PHE A 249 3.33 11.16 -20.12
C PHE A 249 4.06 11.71 -18.89
N GLU A 250 3.89 13.02 -18.64
CA GLU A 250 4.41 13.71 -17.44
C GLU A 250 3.52 13.49 -16.20
N PHE A 251 2.42 12.76 -16.38
CA PHE A 251 1.43 12.46 -15.36
C PHE A 251 1.12 10.96 -15.31
N GLY A 252 0.61 10.53 -14.17
CA GLY A 252 0.09 9.19 -13.95
C GLY A 252 -1.31 9.29 -13.36
N SER A 253 -1.65 8.29 -12.56
CA SER A 253 -2.89 8.33 -11.79
C SER A 253 -2.71 9.06 -10.45
N ASP A 254 -3.80 9.20 -9.71
CA ASP A 254 -3.86 9.76 -8.37
C ASP A 254 -4.28 8.67 -7.39
N LEU A 255 -3.37 8.29 -6.49
CA LEU A 255 -3.64 7.27 -5.47
C LEU A 255 -4.75 7.70 -4.51
N TYR A 256 -4.80 8.98 -4.14
CA TYR A 256 -5.73 9.53 -3.17
C TYR A 256 -7.14 9.59 -3.72
N ALA A 257 -7.29 10.14 -4.94
CA ALA A 257 -8.56 10.14 -5.64
C ALA A 257 -9.06 8.72 -5.88
N ARG A 258 -8.16 7.78 -6.21
CA ARG A 258 -8.51 6.35 -6.32
C ARG A 258 -8.96 5.76 -4.99
N ASN A 259 -8.33 6.08 -3.87
CA ASN A 259 -8.73 5.58 -2.55
C ASN A 259 -10.14 6.03 -2.20
N ILE A 260 -10.45 7.32 -2.41
CA ILE A 260 -11.80 7.87 -2.23
C ILE A 260 -12.80 7.15 -3.14
N GLN A 261 -12.49 7.08 -4.44
CA GLN A 261 -13.38 6.46 -5.43
C GLN A 261 -13.59 4.96 -5.16
N ARG A 262 -12.58 4.28 -4.61
CA ARG A 262 -12.64 2.89 -4.21
C ARG A 262 -13.48 2.66 -2.96
N GLY A 263 -13.40 3.55 -1.97
CA GLY A 263 -14.32 3.53 -0.83
C GLY A 263 -15.78 3.64 -1.26
N ARG A 264 -16.07 4.54 -2.22
CA ARG A 264 -17.40 4.68 -2.84
C ARG A 264 -17.82 3.44 -3.64
N ASP A 265 -16.91 2.86 -4.42
CA ASP A 265 -17.15 1.62 -5.18
C ASP A 265 -17.55 0.45 -4.28
N HIS A 266 -16.91 0.37 -3.10
CA HIS A 266 -17.14 -0.65 -2.06
C HIS A 266 -18.35 -0.35 -1.19
N GLY A 267 -18.96 0.83 -1.30
CA GLY A 267 -20.07 1.24 -0.45
C GLY A 267 -19.68 1.40 1.02
N ILE A 268 -18.43 1.80 1.30
CA ILE A 268 -17.95 2.04 2.66
C ILE A 268 -18.77 3.20 3.26
N PRO A 269 -19.34 3.04 4.47
CA PRO A 269 -20.02 4.15 5.15
C PRO A 269 -19.11 5.37 5.34
N GLY A 270 -19.70 6.56 5.36
CA GLY A 270 -18.98 7.80 5.61
C GLY A 270 -18.27 7.81 6.97
N TYR A 271 -17.31 8.71 7.13
CA TYR A 271 -16.49 8.89 8.32
C TYR A 271 -17.32 8.94 9.62
N VAL A 272 -18.39 9.74 9.64
CA VAL A 272 -19.22 9.93 10.83
C VAL A 272 -19.90 8.63 11.29
N ALA A 273 -20.27 7.76 10.36
CA ALA A 273 -20.89 6.48 10.70
C ALA A 273 -19.90 5.58 11.46
N TRP A 274 -18.64 5.54 11.02
CA TRP A 274 -17.56 4.79 11.67
C TRP A 274 -17.11 5.43 12.98
N HIS A 275 -16.92 6.75 12.99
CA HIS A 275 -16.47 7.46 14.19
C HIS A 275 -17.48 7.30 15.34
N ASN A 276 -18.77 7.52 15.06
CA ASN A 276 -19.81 7.43 16.08
C ASN A 276 -20.09 5.98 16.52
N SER A 277 -19.80 4.96 15.68
CA SER A 277 -19.98 3.56 16.08
C SER A 277 -18.80 3.02 16.89
N CYS A 278 -17.58 3.42 16.53
CA CYS A 278 -16.35 2.82 17.02
C CYS A 278 -15.71 3.62 18.16
N VAL A 279 -15.69 4.95 18.07
CA VAL A 279 -14.94 5.83 18.98
C VAL A 279 -15.81 6.38 20.10
N ASP A 280 -16.88 7.09 19.75
CA ASP A 280 -17.67 7.87 20.70
C ASP A 280 -19.07 7.26 20.88
N GLN A 281 -19.16 6.24 21.74
CA GLN A 281 -20.44 5.65 22.17
C GLN A 281 -21.20 6.55 23.16
N ASP A 282 -20.60 7.66 23.59
CA ASP A 282 -21.26 8.70 24.39
C ASP A 282 -22.10 9.61 23.47
N PRO A 283 -23.43 9.66 23.64
CA PRO A 283 -24.31 10.51 22.82
C PRO A 283 -23.96 12.01 22.84
N SER A 284 -23.24 12.47 23.87
CA SER A 284 -22.80 13.88 23.99
C SER A 284 -21.61 14.24 23.09
N ARG A 285 -20.95 13.25 22.49
CA ARG A 285 -19.76 13.43 21.62
C ARG A 285 -20.01 13.03 20.16
N THR A 286 -21.23 12.60 19.86
CA THR A 286 -21.65 12.21 18.51
C THR A 286 -21.49 13.37 17.53
N ILE A 287 -20.82 13.11 16.40
CA ILE A 287 -20.63 14.08 15.33
C ILE A 287 -21.93 14.19 14.53
N ASN A 288 -22.52 15.39 14.48
CA ASN A 288 -23.73 15.69 13.71
C ASN A 288 -23.60 16.97 12.86
N SER A 289 -22.54 17.75 13.06
CA SER A 289 -22.25 18.96 12.31
C SER A 289 -20.75 19.11 12.06
N PHE A 290 -20.37 19.96 11.09
CA PHE A 290 -18.96 20.27 10.84
C PHE A 290 -18.26 20.93 12.05
N ASN A 291 -19.01 21.58 12.94
CA ASN A 291 -18.44 22.18 14.15
C ASN A 291 -18.00 21.13 15.17
N ASP A 292 -18.59 19.93 15.14
CA ASP A 292 -18.21 18.82 16.03
C ASP A 292 -16.87 18.17 15.63
N LEU A 293 -16.31 18.57 14.47
CA LEU A 293 -14.97 18.18 14.02
C LEU A 293 -13.86 19.04 14.66
N VAL A 294 -14.20 20.19 15.24
CA VAL A 294 -13.22 21.10 15.85
C VAL A 294 -12.52 20.40 17.01
N GLY A 295 -11.20 20.41 16.99
CA GLY A 295 -10.37 19.71 17.98
C GLY A 295 -10.17 18.22 17.68
N ARG A 296 -10.80 17.67 16.64
CA ARG A 296 -10.55 16.31 16.15
C ARG A 296 -9.62 16.28 14.93
N MET A 297 -9.61 17.34 14.14
CA MET A 297 -8.76 17.52 12.96
C MET A 297 -8.44 19.00 12.73
N PRO A 298 -7.47 19.36 11.87
CA PRO A 298 -7.10 20.76 11.62
C PRO A 298 -8.25 21.59 11.03
N ASN A 299 -8.37 22.85 11.47
CA ASN A 299 -9.44 23.76 11.03
C ASN A 299 -9.46 23.99 9.52
N CYS A 300 -8.30 23.94 8.86
CA CYS A 300 -8.24 24.09 7.42
C CYS A 300 -8.89 22.90 6.68
N VAL A 301 -8.77 21.67 7.23
CA VAL A 301 -9.40 20.47 6.69
C VAL A 301 -10.91 20.56 6.88
N ILE A 302 -11.36 20.99 8.06
CA ILE A 302 -12.79 21.23 8.34
C ILE A 302 -13.37 22.23 7.33
N SER A 303 -12.65 23.32 7.06
CA SER A 303 -13.06 24.34 6.08
C SER A 303 -13.11 23.75 4.66
N ALA A 304 -12.17 22.88 4.30
CA ALA A 304 -12.21 22.18 3.01
C ALA A 304 -13.42 21.23 2.92
N PHE A 305 -13.72 20.47 3.98
CA PHE A 305 -14.89 19.60 4.01
C PHE A 305 -16.21 20.37 3.92
N GLN A 306 -16.33 21.52 4.58
CA GLN A 306 -17.50 22.40 4.48
C GLN A 306 -17.74 22.91 3.04
N ASN A 307 -16.66 23.11 2.28
CA ASN A 307 -16.75 23.56 0.90
C ASN A 307 -17.05 22.41 -0.08
N LEU A 308 -16.66 21.18 0.24
CA LEU A 308 -16.73 20.02 -0.65
C LEU A 308 -17.97 19.14 -0.43
N TYR A 309 -18.39 18.96 0.82
CA TYR A 309 -19.49 18.06 1.20
C TYR A 309 -20.72 18.86 1.65
N ALA A 310 -21.90 18.42 1.24
CA ALA A 310 -23.16 19.06 1.61
C ALA A 310 -23.47 18.89 3.11
N THR A 311 -23.14 17.72 3.67
CA THR A 311 -23.33 17.41 5.09
C THR A 311 -22.09 16.71 5.66
N VAL A 312 -21.91 16.78 6.99
CA VAL A 312 -20.80 16.09 7.66
C VAL A 312 -20.87 14.56 7.48
N HIS A 313 -22.07 14.02 7.26
CA HIS A 313 -22.30 12.58 7.07
C HIS A 313 -21.86 12.07 5.69
N ASP A 314 -21.68 12.97 4.71
CA ASP A 314 -21.24 12.61 3.36
C ASP A 314 -19.72 12.47 3.24
N ILE A 315 -18.97 12.89 4.27
CA ILE A 315 -17.50 12.84 4.28
C ILE A 315 -17.05 11.38 4.14
N ASP A 316 -16.27 11.09 3.10
CA ASP A 316 -15.70 9.77 2.88
C ASP A 316 -14.77 9.38 4.05
N LEU A 317 -14.78 8.11 4.46
CA LEU A 317 -13.99 7.64 5.60
C LEU A 317 -12.49 7.95 5.48
N PHE A 318 -11.91 7.66 4.31
CA PHE A 318 -10.48 7.77 4.08
C PHE A 318 -9.90 9.17 4.34
N PRO A 319 -10.40 10.24 3.67
CA PRO A 319 -9.81 11.57 3.83
C PRO A 319 -10.00 12.17 5.22
N ALA A 320 -11.06 11.80 5.96
CA ALA A 320 -11.23 12.24 7.33
C ALA A 320 -10.41 11.44 8.32
N GLY A 321 -10.31 10.12 8.15
CA GLY A 321 -9.57 9.25 9.07
C GLY A 321 -8.06 9.54 9.09
N ILE A 322 -7.47 9.96 7.97
CA ILE A 322 -6.07 10.41 7.95
C ILE A 322 -5.88 11.83 8.49
N ALA A 323 -6.94 12.64 8.51
CA ALA A 323 -6.87 14.02 8.98
C ALA A 323 -7.17 14.14 10.48
N GLU A 324 -7.69 13.08 11.10
CA GLU A 324 -7.84 13.02 12.56
C GLU A 324 -6.49 13.14 13.26
N PHE A 325 -6.45 13.91 14.34
CA PHE A 325 -5.29 13.95 15.21
C PHE A 325 -5.00 12.57 15.82
N GLU A 326 -3.72 12.20 15.81
CA GLU A 326 -3.21 10.93 16.29
C GLU A 326 -3.53 10.65 17.77
N VAL A 327 -3.77 9.37 18.10
CA VAL A 327 -3.88 8.93 19.50
C VAL A 327 -2.51 8.95 20.18
N PRO A 328 -2.42 9.12 21.52
CA PRO A 328 -1.14 9.12 22.22
C PRO A 328 -0.31 7.85 21.97
N GLY A 329 0.89 8.02 21.41
CA GLY A 329 1.81 6.92 21.09
C GLY A 329 1.42 6.11 19.84
N GLY A 330 0.40 6.54 19.09
CA GLY A 330 0.00 5.98 17.81
C GLY A 330 0.29 6.93 16.65
N LEU A 331 0.09 6.43 15.44
CA LEU A 331 0.26 7.22 14.20
C LEU A 331 -1.08 7.68 13.62
N VAL A 332 -2.18 7.01 13.97
CA VAL A 332 -3.49 7.24 13.37
C VAL A 332 -4.44 7.84 14.40
N GLY A 333 -5.47 8.54 13.90
CA GLY A 333 -6.55 9.05 14.74
C GLY A 333 -7.43 7.96 15.35
N PRO A 334 -8.32 8.34 16.30
CA PRO A 334 -9.17 7.41 17.03
C PRO A 334 -10.01 6.48 16.15
N THR A 335 -10.53 6.96 15.01
CA THR A 335 -11.38 6.15 14.12
C THR A 335 -10.61 5.00 13.49
N PHE A 336 -9.46 5.30 12.89
CA PHE A 336 -8.60 4.27 12.31
C PHE A 336 -7.96 3.39 13.37
N ALA A 337 -7.57 3.94 14.52
CA ALA A 337 -7.09 3.13 15.65
C ALA A 337 -8.14 2.07 16.05
N CYS A 338 -9.41 2.47 16.12
CA CYS A 338 -10.50 1.57 16.47
C CYS A 338 -10.75 0.50 15.40
N ILE A 339 -10.85 0.87 14.11
CA ILE A 339 -11.06 -0.07 13.00
C ILE A 339 -9.91 -1.08 12.89
N ILE A 340 -8.66 -0.61 12.99
CA ILE A 340 -7.47 -1.47 12.94
C ILE A 340 -7.44 -2.40 14.14
N ALA A 341 -7.73 -1.89 15.35
CA ALA A 341 -7.76 -2.70 16.57
C ALA A 341 -8.85 -3.77 16.49
N GLU A 342 -10.05 -3.43 16.02
CA GLU A 342 -11.15 -4.40 15.84
C GLU A 342 -10.72 -5.52 14.90
N TYR A 343 -10.14 -5.17 13.74
CA TYR A 343 -9.64 -6.15 12.78
C TYR A 343 -8.58 -7.07 13.41
N PHE A 344 -7.48 -6.53 13.93
CA PHE A 344 -6.37 -7.33 14.46
C PHE A 344 -6.67 -8.01 15.81
N SER A 345 -7.77 -7.66 16.48
CA SER A 345 -8.23 -8.36 17.68
C SER A 345 -8.86 -9.72 17.40
N ASP A 346 -9.28 -10.00 16.14
CA ASP A 346 -9.87 -11.28 15.78
C ASP A 346 -8.82 -12.41 15.87
N PRO A 347 -8.99 -13.41 16.77
CA PRO A 347 -8.05 -14.52 16.90
C PRO A 347 -7.97 -15.39 15.63
N GLN A 348 -8.95 -15.31 14.72
CA GLN A 348 -8.91 -16.04 13.46
C GLN A 348 -7.69 -15.64 12.63
N ILE A 349 -7.36 -14.34 12.56
CA ILE A 349 -6.22 -13.83 11.77
C ILE A 349 -4.92 -14.50 12.22
N TRP A 350 -4.76 -14.70 13.53
CA TRP A 350 -3.55 -15.26 14.16
C TRP A 350 -3.54 -16.79 14.21
N ARG A 351 -4.61 -17.46 13.76
CA ARG A 351 -4.79 -18.90 13.93
C ARG A 351 -3.62 -19.75 13.42
N PRO A 352 -3.01 -19.49 12.24
CA PRO A 352 -1.87 -20.29 11.77
C PRO A 352 -0.64 -20.23 12.68
N ILE A 353 -0.44 -19.09 13.36
CA ILE A 353 0.69 -18.85 14.26
C ILE A 353 0.45 -19.55 15.62
N LEU A 354 -0.79 -19.55 16.11
CA LEU A 354 -1.17 -20.07 17.44
C LEU A 354 -1.19 -21.60 17.56
N VAL A 355 -0.93 -22.33 16.47
CA VAL A 355 -0.95 -23.80 16.40
C VAL A 355 0.43 -24.42 16.69
N SER A 356 1.52 -23.66 16.59
CA SER A 356 2.87 -24.15 16.93
C SER A 356 3.16 -23.99 18.43
N ARG A 357 3.28 -25.09 19.18
CA ARG A 357 3.20 -25.08 20.66
C ARG A 357 4.28 -25.86 21.41
N GLU A 358 5.51 -25.91 20.89
CA GLU A 358 6.64 -26.30 21.73
C GLU A 358 7.26 -25.07 22.41
N TRP A 359 7.39 -25.10 23.74
CA TRP A 359 7.91 -23.96 24.53
C TRP A 359 9.29 -23.46 24.04
N GLY A 360 10.17 -24.37 23.59
CA GLY A 360 11.47 -24.02 23.03
C GLY A 360 11.40 -23.34 21.66
N GLN A 361 10.36 -23.60 20.87
CA GLN A 361 10.14 -22.93 19.58
C GLN A 361 9.61 -21.51 19.81
N VAL A 362 8.67 -21.35 20.76
CA VAL A 362 8.08 -20.04 21.09
C VAL A 362 9.14 -19.07 21.62
N SER A 363 10.07 -19.52 22.46
CA SER A 363 11.16 -18.67 22.94
C SER A 363 12.10 -18.21 21.82
N SER A 364 12.40 -19.08 20.86
CA SER A 364 13.22 -18.73 19.69
C SER A 364 12.51 -17.73 18.76
N ILE A 365 11.23 -17.97 18.47
CA ILE A 365 10.41 -17.09 17.61
C ILE A 365 10.24 -15.71 18.25
N SER A 366 9.94 -15.64 19.55
CA SER A 366 9.76 -14.37 20.26
C SER A 366 11.06 -13.55 20.39
N ALA A 367 12.22 -14.20 20.31
CA ALA A 367 13.51 -13.52 20.25
C ALA A 367 13.88 -12.99 18.86
N THR A 368 13.14 -13.38 17.81
CA THR A 368 13.44 -12.98 16.43
C THR A 368 13.12 -11.51 16.22
N ARG A 369 14.07 -10.77 15.63
CA ARG A 369 13.91 -9.35 15.27
C ARG A 369 14.03 -9.18 13.77
N LEU A 370 13.32 -8.20 13.22
CA LEU A 370 13.44 -7.84 11.81
C LEU A 370 14.87 -7.38 11.46
N SER A 371 15.55 -6.69 12.38
CA SER A 371 16.98 -6.36 12.28
C SER A 371 17.86 -7.61 12.10
N SER A 372 17.64 -8.65 12.91
CA SER A 372 18.35 -9.92 12.77
C SER A 372 18.13 -10.58 11.41
N LEU A 373 16.89 -10.55 10.90
CA LEU A 373 16.58 -11.11 9.58
C LEU A 373 17.28 -10.33 8.45
N ILE A 374 17.27 -9.00 8.52
CA ILE A 374 17.94 -8.15 7.53
C ILE A 374 19.45 -8.45 7.51
N CYS A 375 20.11 -8.52 8.67
CA CYS A 375 21.54 -8.86 8.74
C CYS A 375 21.86 -10.28 8.24
N LEU A 376 20.94 -11.24 8.41
CA LEU A 376 21.18 -12.62 7.99
C LEU A 376 21.06 -12.81 6.47
N PHE A 377 20.22 -12.02 5.80
CA PHE A 377 19.86 -12.22 4.40
C PHE A 377 20.34 -11.12 3.45
N THR A 378 21.04 -10.11 3.96
CA THR A 378 21.50 -8.96 3.16
C THR A 378 22.87 -8.47 3.63
N ASN A 379 23.57 -7.71 2.79
CA ASN A 379 24.85 -7.09 3.16
C ASN A 379 24.67 -5.73 3.86
N VAL A 380 23.65 -5.58 4.70
CA VAL A 380 23.50 -4.39 5.55
C VAL A 380 24.40 -4.54 6.77
N ASP A 381 25.47 -3.75 6.82
CA ASP A 381 26.52 -3.86 7.85
C ASP A 381 26.14 -3.29 9.21
N VAL A 382 25.38 -2.19 9.24
CA VAL A 382 25.00 -1.46 10.46
C VAL A 382 23.48 -1.31 10.51
N ILE A 383 22.87 -1.78 11.60
CA ILE A 383 21.43 -1.74 11.82
C ILE A 383 21.12 -1.44 13.28
N GLN A 384 20.11 -0.60 13.53
CA GLN A 384 19.56 -0.47 14.87
C GLN A 384 18.71 -1.69 15.26
N PRO A 385 18.64 -2.04 16.56
CA PRO A 385 17.84 -3.18 17.01
C PRO A 385 16.37 -3.10 16.63
N ASN A 386 15.77 -1.90 16.73
CA ASN A 386 14.38 -1.64 16.33
C ASN A 386 14.34 -0.81 15.05
N VAL A 387 14.31 -1.48 13.91
CA VAL A 387 14.35 -0.86 12.57
C VAL A 387 13.19 0.07 12.26
N MET A 388 12.15 0.10 13.09
CA MET A 388 10.97 0.97 12.94
C MET A 388 11.16 2.37 13.52
N LEU A 389 12.18 2.56 14.37
CA LEU A 389 12.50 3.83 15.02
C LEU A 389 13.86 4.33 14.53
N PRO A 390 14.07 5.65 14.39
CA PRO A 390 15.34 6.21 13.96
C PRO A 390 16.43 6.06 15.04
N HIS A 391 17.69 6.17 14.63
CA HIS A 391 18.83 6.00 15.53
C HIS A 391 18.83 7.06 16.65
N GLY A 392 18.67 6.61 17.90
CA GLY A 392 18.71 7.48 19.09
C GLY A 392 17.35 7.89 19.67
N GLY A 393 16.25 7.34 19.16
CA GLY A 393 14.90 7.48 19.72
C GLY A 393 14.61 6.61 20.93
#